data_AF-A0AAD7ZD67-F1
#
_entry.id   AF-A0AAD7ZD67-F1
#
_cell.length_a   1.000
_cell.length_b   1.000
_cell.length_c   1.000
_cell.angle_alpha   90.00
_cell.angle_beta   90.00
_cell.angle_gamma   90.00
#
_symmetry.space_group_name_H-M   'P 1'
#
loop_
_entity.id
_entity.type
_entity.pdbx_description
1 polymer ?
#
loop_
_entity_poly.entity_id
_entity_poly.type
_entity_poly.pdbx_seq_one_letter_code
_entity_poly.pdbx_strand_id
1 'polypeptide(L)'
;MKSFLSLLFLVIMVTGSHLAKHSNKRSYKKRYEQNCMACESFRCKKPQPRVIPIEKLYAVSSALSYVPRATVLDRCSEDSGCCNRDEVCRPVESRRVDVQLFFHVTDIFESRKQSSILV
;
A
#
# COMPACT_ATOMS: atom_id res chain seq x y z
N MET A 1 -50.47 37.00 -14.39
CA MET A 1 -49.42 36.91 -13.33
C MET A 1 -48.94 35.49 -13.02
N LYS A 2 -49.82 34.49 -12.83
CA LYS A 2 -49.43 33.10 -12.48
C LYS A 2 -48.56 32.38 -13.54
N SER A 3 -48.81 32.65 -14.83
CA SER A 3 -48.06 32.05 -15.95
C SER A 3 -46.59 32.52 -16.00
N PHE A 4 -46.32 33.80 -15.69
CA PHE A 4 -44.95 34.32 -15.65
C PHE A 4 -44.12 33.74 -14.49
N LEU A 5 -44.73 33.52 -13.32
CA LEU A 5 -44.06 32.83 -12.21
C LEU A 5 -43.68 31.39 -12.58
N SER A 6 -44.58 30.65 -13.25
CA SER A 6 -44.33 29.27 -13.66
C SER A 6 -43.16 29.15 -14.65
N LEU A 7 -43.05 30.08 -15.61
CA LEU A 7 -41.94 30.10 -16.57
C LEU A 7 -40.60 30.40 -15.88
N LEU A 8 -40.59 31.33 -14.91
CA LEU A 8 -39.39 31.67 -14.14
C LEU A 8 -38.88 30.47 -13.32
N PHE A 9 -39.76 29.70 -12.70
CA PHE A 9 -39.40 28.50 -11.95
C PHE A 9 -38.75 27.42 -12.84
N LEU A 10 -39.27 27.20 -14.05
CA LEU A 10 -38.67 26.25 -15.01
C LEU A 10 -37.25 26.66 -15.42
N VAL A 11 -37.02 27.95 -15.67
CA VAL A 11 -35.68 28.48 -16.00
C VAL A 11 -34.69 28.26 -14.85
N ILE A 12 -35.10 28.49 -13.60
CA ILE A 12 -34.25 28.28 -12.41
C ILE A 12 -33.89 26.79 -12.24
N MET A 13 -34.83 25.87 -12.45
CA MET A 13 -34.58 24.43 -12.32
C MET A 13 -33.65 23.90 -13.43
N VAL A 14 -33.85 24.34 -14.68
CA VAL A 14 -33.00 23.93 -15.81
C VAL A 14 -31.57 24.45 -15.64
N THR A 15 -31.40 25.70 -15.21
CA THR A 15 -30.07 26.29 -14.95
C THR A 15 -29.37 25.67 -13.74
N GLY A 16 -30.10 25.42 -12.64
CA GLY A 16 -29.57 24.73 -11.46
C GLY A 16 -29.07 23.31 -11.74
N SER A 17 -29.78 22.55 -12.57
CA SER A 17 -29.40 21.19 -12.98
C SER A 17 -28.09 21.15 -13.79
N HIS A 18 -27.90 22.14 -14.67
CA HIS A 18 -26.69 22.29 -15.48
C HIS A 18 -25.46 22.64 -14.62
N LEU A 19 -25.62 23.53 -13.64
CA LEU A 19 -24.58 23.91 -12.68
C LEU A 19 -24.12 22.73 -11.81
N ALA A 20 -25.06 21.95 -11.28
CA ALA A 20 -24.77 20.75 -10.49
C ALA A 20 -23.99 19.69 -11.29
N LYS A 21 -24.38 19.45 -12.55
CA LYS A 21 -23.70 18.50 -13.46
C LYS A 21 -22.29 18.97 -13.83
N HIS A 22 -22.11 20.28 -14.08
CA HIS A 22 -20.81 20.87 -14.40
C HIS A 22 -19.85 20.83 -13.20
N SER A 23 -20.35 21.09 -11.99
CA SER A 23 -19.57 20.99 -10.75
C SER A 23 -19.01 19.58 -10.53
N ASN A 24 -19.85 18.54 -10.71
CA ASN A 24 -19.41 17.14 -10.58
C ASN A 24 -18.34 16.75 -11.62
N LYS A 25 -18.49 17.17 -12.88
CA LYS A 25 -17.47 16.92 -13.93
C LYS A 25 -16.14 17.59 -13.60
N ARG A 26 -16.16 18.82 -13.09
CA ARG A 26 -14.95 19.56 -12.65
C ARG A 26 -14.29 18.89 -11.45
N SER A 27 -15.09 18.43 -10.48
CA SER A 27 -14.61 17.70 -9.30
C SER A 27 -13.94 16.38 -9.69
N TYR A 28 -14.56 15.59 -10.57
CA TYR A 28 -13.98 14.34 -11.08
C TYR A 28 -12.65 14.58 -11.81
N LYS A 29 -12.60 15.57 -12.72
CA LYS A 29 -11.38 15.95 -13.44
C LYS A 29 -10.23 16.28 -12.47
N LYS A 30 -10.52 17.08 -11.44
CA LYS A 30 -9.52 17.43 -10.42
C LYS A 30 -8.98 16.20 -9.68
N ARG A 31 -9.85 15.27 -9.27
CA ARG A 31 -9.45 14.03 -8.58
C ARG A 31 -8.60 13.14 -9.48
N TYR A 32 -8.97 13.03 -10.75
CA TYR A 32 -8.20 12.31 -11.75
C TYR A 32 -6.79 12.89 -11.91
N GLU A 33 -6.68 14.21 -12.10
CA GLU A 33 -5.39 14.91 -12.21
C GLU A 33 -4.53 14.71 -10.96
N GLN A 34 -5.13 14.82 -9.78
CA GLN A 34 -4.43 14.55 -8.51
C GLN A 34 -3.88 13.12 -8.45
N ASN A 35 -4.65 12.14 -8.90
CA ASN A 35 -4.20 10.75 -8.95
C ASN A 35 -3.06 10.54 -9.95
N CYS A 36 -3.12 11.18 -11.13
CA CYS A 36 -2.03 11.15 -12.11
C CYS A 36 -0.72 11.70 -11.52
N MET A 37 -0.78 12.87 -10.86
CA MET A 37 0.39 13.47 -10.21
C MET A 37 0.94 12.59 -9.10
N ALA A 38 0.08 11.94 -8.30
CA ALA A 38 0.50 10.97 -7.30
C ALA A 38 1.25 9.79 -7.94
N CYS A 39 0.71 9.19 -9.02
CA CYS A 39 1.36 8.10 -9.74
C CYS A 39 2.70 8.50 -10.38
N GLU A 40 2.82 9.73 -10.90
CA GLU A 40 4.07 10.27 -11.44
C GLU A 40 5.13 10.49 -10.36
N SER A 41 4.72 10.91 -9.16
CA SER A 41 5.64 11.04 -8.03
C SER A 41 6.04 9.68 -7.42
N PHE A 42 5.23 8.64 -7.62
CA PHE A 42 5.43 7.31 -7.05
C PHE A 42 5.84 6.26 -8.09
N ARG A 43 6.72 6.61 -9.03
CA ARG A 43 7.23 5.68 -10.05
C ARG A 43 8.11 4.58 -9.47
N CYS A 44 8.06 3.37 -10.05
CA CYS A 44 8.97 2.27 -9.72
C CYS A 44 10.43 2.68 -10.01
N LYS A 45 11.17 3.04 -8.95
CA LYS A 45 12.57 3.52 -9.04
C LYS A 45 13.44 3.08 -7.87
N LYS A 46 12.88 3.12 -6.65
CA LYS A 46 13.58 2.74 -5.42
C LYS A 46 12.86 1.57 -4.77
N PRO A 47 13.60 0.59 -4.21
CA PRO A 47 13.01 -0.40 -3.33
C PRO A 47 12.24 0.28 -2.19
N GLN A 48 11.18 -0.36 -1.72
CA GLN A 48 10.34 0.14 -0.63
C GLN A 48 10.45 -0.80 0.59
N PRO A 49 10.29 -0.30 1.82
CA PRO A 49 10.34 -1.13 3.01
C PRO A 49 9.24 -2.20 3.00
N ARG A 50 9.62 -3.44 3.29
CA ARG A 50 8.68 -4.57 3.41
C ARG A 50 9.04 -5.41 4.62
N VAL A 51 8.02 -5.84 5.36
CA VAL A 51 8.17 -6.81 6.44
C VAL A 51 8.39 -8.19 5.83
N ILE A 52 9.51 -8.81 6.14
CA ILE A 52 9.88 -10.15 5.70
C ILE A 52 9.93 -11.07 6.92
N PRO A 53 8.99 -12.03 7.03
CA PRO A 53 9.05 -13.08 8.05
C PRO A 53 10.32 -13.92 7.89
N ILE A 54 10.88 -14.39 9.00
CA ILE A 54 12.14 -15.18 8.99
C ILE A 54 11.97 -16.48 8.20
N GLU A 55 10.77 -17.06 8.21
CA GLU A 55 10.41 -18.25 7.44
C GLU A 55 10.61 -18.07 5.94
N LYS A 56 10.58 -16.83 5.43
CA LYS A 56 10.86 -16.51 4.02
C LYS A 56 12.34 -16.32 3.72
N LEU A 57 13.18 -16.15 4.75
CA LEU A 57 14.62 -15.92 4.60
C LEU A 57 15.42 -17.21 4.81
N TYR A 58 14.99 -18.05 5.76
CA TYR A 58 15.69 -19.26 6.16
C TYR A 58 14.69 -20.39 6.40
N ALA A 59 15.13 -21.63 6.20
CA ALA A 59 14.40 -22.79 6.65
C ALA A 59 14.47 -22.85 8.19
N VAL A 60 13.40 -22.42 8.85
CA VAL A 60 13.32 -22.41 10.32
C VAL A 60 12.69 -23.69 10.86
N SER A 61 13.25 -24.22 11.95
CA SER A 61 12.62 -25.28 12.72
C SER A 61 11.46 -24.75 13.54
N SER A 62 10.36 -25.52 13.62
CA SER A 62 9.22 -25.21 14.49
C SER A 62 9.54 -25.32 15.98
N ALA A 63 10.70 -25.90 16.34
CA ALA A 63 11.22 -25.95 17.69
C ALA A 63 11.83 -24.62 18.17
N LEU A 64 12.11 -23.68 17.26
CA LEU A 64 12.84 -22.46 17.56
C LEU A 64 11.90 -21.24 17.50
N SER A 65 12.02 -20.36 18.49
CA SER A 65 11.36 -19.07 18.51
C SER A 65 12.39 -17.97 18.25
N TYR A 66 12.14 -17.15 17.23
CA TYR A 66 13.00 -16.05 16.82
C TYR A 66 12.40 -14.71 17.27
N VAL A 67 13.21 -13.85 17.88
CA VAL A 67 12.84 -12.50 18.28
C VAL A 67 13.80 -11.49 17.66
N PRO A 68 13.30 -10.52 16.86
CA PRO A 68 11.92 -10.42 16.35
C PRO A 68 11.56 -11.58 15.40
N ARG A 69 10.26 -11.85 15.14
CA ARG A 69 9.82 -12.88 14.17
C ARG A 69 9.95 -12.48 12.69
N ALA A 70 10.34 -11.23 12.43
CA ALA A 70 10.46 -10.67 11.10
C ALA A 70 11.51 -9.56 11.08
N THR A 71 11.93 -9.18 9.88
CA THR A 71 12.79 -8.02 9.63
C THR A 71 12.13 -7.09 8.62
N VAL A 72 12.63 -5.86 8.48
CA VAL A 72 12.20 -4.93 7.44
C VAL A 72 13.34 -4.77 6.44
N LEU A 73 13.08 -5.08 5.17
CA LEU A 73 14.04 -4.93 4.09
C LEU A 73 13.46 -4.09 2.97
N ASP A 74 14.33 -3.32 2.33
CA ASP A 74 14.05 -2.58 1.11
C ASP A 74 13.94 -3.53 -0.08
N ARG A 75 12.75 -3.66 -0.67
CA ARG A 75 12.45 -4.60 -1.76
C ARG A 75 11.68 -3.94 -2.90
N CYS A 76 11.91 -4.43 -4.11
CA CYS A 76 11.02 -4.16 -5.23
C CYS A 76 9.99 -5.30 -5.34
N SER A 77 8.73 -4.92 -5.48
CA SER A 77 7.56 -5.75 -5.72
C SER A 77 6.57 -4.96 -6.59
N GLU A 78 5.52 -5.60 -7.07
CA GLU A 78 4.55 -5.00 -7.99
C GLU A 78 3.90 -3.71 -7.46
N ASP A 79 3.85 -3.57 -6.13
CA ASP A 79 3.32 -2.41 -5.39
C ASP A 79 4.39 -1.41 -4.94
N SER A 80 5.65 -1.55 -5.37
CA SER A 80 6.75 -0.65 -4.98
C SER A 80 6.72 0.69 -5.73
N GLY A 81 5.93 0.79 -6.79
CA GLY A 81 5.70 2.03 -7.53
C GLY A 81 4.90 1.82 -8.81
N CYS A 82 4.40 2.91 -9.38
CA CYS A 82 3.67 2.90 -10.64
C CYS A 82 4.60 2.59 -11.83
N CYS A 83 4.11 1.73 -12.71
CA CYS A 83 4.73 1.28 -13.94
C CYS A 83 3.95 1.75 -15.17
N ASN A 84 4.54 1.67 -16.36
CA ASN A 84 3.76 1.79 -17.60
C ASN A 84 2.87 0.55 -17.81
N ARG A 85 1.90 0.62 -18.73
CA ARG A 85 0.83 -0.40 -18.90
C ARG A 85 1.34 -1.85 -18.97
N ASP A 86 2.50 -2.07 -19.58
CA ASP A 86 3.04 -3.41 -19.84
C ASP A 86 4.33 -3.69 -19.04
N GLU A 87 4.56 -2.94 -17.97
CA GLU A 87 5.72 -3.07 -17.09
C GLU A 87 5.30 -3.55 -15.70
N VAL A 88 6.15 -4.36 -15.07
CA VAL A 88 5.98 -4.81 -13.68
C VAL A 88 7.18 -4.39 -12.86
N CYS A 89 6.93 -3.80 -11.69
CA CYS A 89 7.99 -3.41 -10.77
C CYS A 89 8.60 -4.65 -10.11
N ARG A 90 9.86 -4.94 -10.46
CA ARG A 90 10.60 -6.09 -9.92
C ARG A 90 12.07 -5.74 -9.73
N PRO A 91 12.80 -6.49 -8.89
CA PRO A 91 14.26 -6.35 -8.81
C PRO A 91 14.90 -6.63 -10.18
N VAL A 92 15.79 -5.74 -10.64
CA VAL A 92 16.42 -5.81 -11.98
C VAL A 92 17.67 -6.71 -12.01
N GLU A 93 18.14 -7.17 -10.85
CA GLU A 93 19.42 -7.88 -10.65
C GLU A 93 20.64 -6.93 -10.75
N SER A 94 21.40 -6.82 -9.64
CA SER A 94 22.81 -6.32 -9.57
C SER A 94 23.18 -5.82 -8.18
N ARG A 95 22.23 -5.38 -7.36
CA ARG A 95 22.52 -4.84 -6.02
C ARG A 95 22.00 -5.75 -4.92
N ARG A 96 22.63 -6.92 -4.76
CA ARG A 96 22.56 -7.64 -3.49
C ARG A 96 23.45 -6.87 -2.52
N VAL A 97 22.83 -6.08 -1.67
CA VAL A 97 23.52 -5.49 -0.52
C VAL A 97 23.45 -6.52 0.58
N ASP A 98 24.60 -6.93 1.10
CA ASP A 98 24.64 -7.80 2.26
C ASP A 98 24.12 -7.03 3.47
N VAL A 99 23.09 -7.57 4.10
CA VAL A 99 22.50 -7.01 5.32
C VAL A 99 22.72 -8.02 6.44
N GLN A 100 23.44 -7.60 7.48
CA GLN A 100 23.57 -8.40 8.69
C GLN A 100 22.38 -8.14 9.61
N LEU A 101 21.73 -9.23 10.04
CA LEU A 101 20.58 -9.20 10.92
C LEU A 101 20.86 -10.11 12.11
N PHE A 102 20.51 -9.65 13.31
CA PHE A 102 20.69 -10.40 14.55
C PHE A 102 19.33 -10.77 15.12
N PHE A 103 19.18 -12.02 15.53
CA PHE A 103 17.95 -12.55 16.11
C PHE A 103 18.29 -13.26 17.41
N HIS A 104 17.46 -13.04 18.42
CA HIS A 104 17.49 -13.88 19.61
C HIS A 104 16.70 -15.15 19.34
N VAL A 105 17.31 -16.31 19.56
CA VAL A 105 16.71 -17.62 19.24
C VAL A 105 16.58 -18.44 20.52
N THR A 106 15.39 -18.94 20.80
CA THR A 106 15.12 -19.84 21.94
C THR A 106 14.54 -21.16 21.48
N ASP A 107 14.95 -22.25 22.13
CA ASP A 107 14.29 -23.54 21.97
C ASP A 107 13.00 -23.58 22.80
N ILE A 108 11.88 -23.81 22.11
CA ILE A 108 10.54 -23.81 22.68
C ILE A 108 10.29 -25.08 23.51
N PHE A 109 10.96 -26.19 23.20
CA PHE A 109 10.82 -27.44 23.95
C PHE A 109 11.66 -27.43 25.23
N GLU A 110 12.89 -26.89 25.18
CA GLU A 110 13.72 -26.73 26.38
C GLU A 110 13.11 -25.72 27.37
N SER A 111 12.58 -24.60 26.87
CA SER A 111 11.92 -23.60 27.74
C SER A 111 10.67 -24.15 28.43
N ARG A 112 9.85 -24.97 27.75
CA ARG A 112 8.69 -25.64 28.39
C ARG A 112 9.12 -26.66 29.44
N LYS A 113 10.23 -27.37 29.23
CA LYS A 113 10.76 -28.33 30.19
C LYS A 113 11.22 -27.63 31.48
N GLN A 114 11.87 -26.47 31.36
CA GLN A 114 12.25 -25.61 32.51
C GLN A 114 11.01 -25.08 33.27
N SER A 115 9.97 -24.64 32.57
CA SER A 115 8.73 -24.14 33.20
C SER A 115 7.87 -25.23 33.84
N SER A 116 8.08 -26.50 33.46
CA SER A 116 7.35 -27.65 34.00
C SER A 116 8.04 -28.30 35.21
N ILE A 117 9.24 -27.83 35.60
CA ILE A 117 10.01 -28.28 36.78
C ILE A 117 9.96 -27.20 37.90
N LEU A 118 8.91 -26.38 37.91
CA LEU A 118 8.57 -25.49 39.03
C LEU A 118 7.22 -25.96 39.63
N VAL A 119 7.26 -27.05 40.39
CA VAL A 119 6.24 -27.44 41.39
C VAL A 119 6.98 -27.91 42.63
#